data_AF-A0A939Q030-F1
#
_entry.id   AF-A0A939Q030-F1
#
_cell.length_a   1.000
_cell.length_b   1.000
_cell.length_c   1.000
_cell.angle_alpha   90.00
_cell.angle_beta   90.00
_cell.angle_gamma   90.00
#
_symmetry.space_group_name_H-M   'P 1'
#
loop_
_entity.id
_entity.type
_entity.pdbx_description
1 polymer ?
#
loop_
_entity_poly.entity_id
_entity_poly.type
_entity_poly.pdbx_seq_one_letter_code
_entity_poly.pdbx_strand_id
1 'polypeptide(L)'
;MAEGQKRNNRLIPQAAAALDQFKYEVATELGINPEYKTGYWGNISARECGAVGGHMVRRMIAAAEQSLVDQAASNVRAGFQQAFSQPLSNVTAPAQQQGANLNQ
;
A
#
# COMPACT_ATOMS: atom_id res chain seq x y z
N MET A 1 30.24 28.18 3.17
CA MET A 1 29.27 27.35 3.92
C MET A 1 28.28 26.81 2.91
N ALA A 2 28.16 25.50 2.76
CA ALA A 2 27.33 24.90 1.71
C ALA A 2 25.85 25.25 1.91
N GLU A 3 25.24 25.92 0.93
CA GLU A 3 23.80 26.09 0.84
C GLU A 3 23.16 24.72 0.59
N GLY A 4 22.87 24.01 1.69
CA GLY A 4 22.22 22.71 1.67
C GLY A 4 20.83 22.82 1.04
N GLN A 5 20.61 22.03 -0.02
CA GLN A 5 19.35 21.95 -0.74
C GLN A 5 18.18 21.71 0.23
N LYS A 6 17.25 22.68 0.31
CA LYS A 6 15.99 22.58 1.07
C LYS A 6 14.98 21.67 0.34
N ARG A 7 15.37 20.42 0.06
CA ARG A 7 14.54 19.44 -0.67
C ARG A 7 13.83 18.45 0.26
N ASN A 8 13.63 18.79 1.52
CA ASN A 8 12.82 17.97 2.44
C ASN A 8 11.32 18.18 2.18
N ASN A 9 10.89 17.90 0.94
CA ASN A 9 9.48 17.85 0.61
C ASN A 9 8.94 16.48 1.04
N ARG A 10 7.96 16.47 1.95
CA ARG A 10 7.29 15.24 2.35
C ARG A 10 6.58 14.69 1.12
N LEU A 11 6.94 13.47 0.70
CA LEU A 11 6.38 12.84 -0.49
C LEU A 11 4.85 12.70 -0.40
N ILE A 12 4.34 12.44 0.81
CA ILE A 12 2.92 12.32 1.11
C ILE A 12 2.63 13.11 2.40
N PRO A 13 2.19 14.37 2.31
CA PRO A 13 1.96 15.19 3.50
C PRO A 13 0.84 14.65 4.40
N GLN A 14 -0.15 13.96 3.82
CA GLN A 14 -1.28 13.38 4.55
C GLN A 14 -0.86 12.24 5.47
N ALA A 15 0.23 11.52 5.13
CA ALA A 15 0.75 10.43 5.94
C ALA A 15 1.57 10.90 7.15
N ALA A 16 1.88 12.21 7.26
CA ALA A 16 2.75 12.73 8.30
C ALA A 16 2.26 12.39 9.71
N ALA A 17 0.97 12.57 9.98
CA ALA A 17 0.38 12.27 11.29
C ALA A 17 0.41 10.77 11.62
N ALA A 18 0.11 9.92 10.64
CA ALA A 18 0.16 8.46 10.81
C ALA A 18 1.61 7.97 11.05
N LEU A 19 2.58 8.53 10.32
CA LEU A 19 4.00 8.21 10.50
C LEU A 19 4.52 8.66 11.87
N ASP A 20 4.05 9.80 12.39
CA ASP A 20 4.42 10.26 13.73
C ASP A 20 3.86 9.35 14.82
N GLN A 21 2.61 8.90 14.70
CA GLN A 21 2.02 7.91 15.62
C GLN A 21 2.80 6.59 15.58
N PHE A 22 3.05 6.09 14.36
CA PHE A 22 3.78 4.85 14.16
C PHE A 22 5.21 4.90 14.72
N LYS A 23 5.89 6.04 14.60
CA LYS A 23 7.21 6.26 15.21
C LYS A 23 7.17 6.06 16.74
N TYR A 24 6.14 6.59 17.42
CA TYR A 24 6.00 6.43 18.87
C TYR A 24 5.64 5.00 19.27
N GLU A 25 4.79 4.33 18.48
CA GLU A 25 4.45 2.91 18.69
C GLU A 25 5.70 2.03 18.59
N VAL A 26 6.46 2.17 17.51
CA VAL A 26 7.70 1.40 17.28
C VAL A 26 8.75 1.70 18.36
N ALA A 27 8.87 2.96 18.79
CA ALA A 27 9.80 3.30 19.87
C ALA A 27 9.39 2.70 21.22
N THR A 28 8.09 2.62 21.48
CA THR A 28 7.55 1.96 22.68
C THR A 28 7.82 0.46 22.64
N GLU A 29 7.61 -0.19 21.49
CA GLU A 29 7.91 -1.63 21.30
C GLU A 29 9.39 -1.96 21.47
N LEU A 30 10.28 -1.10 20.96
CA LEU A 30 11.73 -1.30 21.05
C LEU A 30 12.31 -1.00 22.43
N GLY A 31 11.49 -0.55 23.39
CA GLY A 31 11.91 -0.29 24.77
C GLY A 31 12.94 0.84 24.89
N ILE A 32 12.92 1.81 23.97
CA ILE A 32 13.85 2.93 23.98
C ILE A 32 13.56 3.82 25.18
N ASN A 33 14.58 4.51 25.68
CA ASN A 33 14.45 5.45 26.79
C ASN A 33 13.25 6.39 26.58
N PRO A 34 12.37 6.57 27.58
CA PRO A 34 11.12 7.33 27.43
C PRO A 34 11.32 8.83 27.23
N GLU A 35 12.55 9.31 27.08
CA GLU A 35 12.86 10.71 26.76
C GLU A 35 12.20 11.17 25.45
N TYR A 36 11.91 10.28 24.51
CA TYR A 36 11.13 10.62 23.30
C TYR A 36 9.73 11.17 23.61
N LYS A 37 9.17 10.88 24.81
CA LYS A 37 7.85 11.37 25.23
C LYS A 37 7.81 12.88 25.41
N THR A 38 8.96 13.51 25.61
CA THR A 38 9.10 14.98 25.63
C THR A 38 8.98 15.60 24.24
N GLY A 39 8.96 14.77 23.18
CA GLY A 39 9.01 15.19 21.80
C GLY A 39 10.43 15.47 21.30
N TYR A 40 11.44 15.51 22.18
CA TYR A 40 12.83 15.72 21.82
C TYR A 40 13.59 14.41 21.69
N TRP A 41 14.07 14.13 20.47
CA TRP A 41 14.82 12.91 20.14
C TRP A 41 16.34 13.11 20.18
N GLY A 42 16.83 14.30 20.54
CA GLY A 42 18.27 14.62 20.52
C GLY A 42 19.05 14.08 21.71
N ASN A 43 18.38 13.74 22.82
CA ASN A 43 19.02 13.10 23.98
C ASN A 43 19.15 11.57 23.83
N ILE A 44 18.42 10.99 22.87
CA ILE A 44 18.44 9.56 22.57
C ILE A 44 19.65 9.25 21.70
N SER A 45 20.26 8.08 21.89
CA SER A 45 21.43 7.73 21.10
C SER A 45 21.06 7.63 19.61
N ALA A 46 21.96 8.07 18.73
CA ALA A 46 21.74 7.99 17.27
C ALA A 46 21.50 6.55 16.80
N ARG A 47 22.04 5.56 17.52
CA ARG A 47 21.80 4.13 17.29
C ARG A 47 20.35 3.75 17.53
N GLU A 48 19.75 4.20 18.63
CA GLU A 48 18.35 3.93 18.97
C GLU A 48 17.40 4.66 18.02
N CYS A 49 17.65 5.94 17.74
CA CYS A 49 16.88 6.70 16.75
C CYS A 49 16.92 6.04 15.36
N GLY A 50 18.11 5.58 14.95
CA GLY A 50 18.30 4.84 13.70
C GLY A 50 17.57 3.49 13.71
N ALA A 51 17.58 2.78 14.84
CA ALA A 51 16.84 1.53 14.98
C ALA A 51 15.33 1.75 14.79
N VAL A 52 14.73 2.76 15.42
CA VAL A 52 13.30 3.09 15.21
C VAL A 52 12.98 3.30 13.75
N GLY A 53 13.74 4.17 13.07
CA GLY A 53 13.52 4.44 11.65
C GLY A 53 13.66 3.19 10.78
N GLY A 54 14.64 2.34 11.05
CA GLY A 54 14.84 1.08 10.34
C GLY A 54 13.70 0.08 10.57
N HIS A 55 13.21 -0.04 11.81
CA HIS A 55 12.08 -0.90 12.15
C HIS A 55 10.77 -0.41 11.52
N MET A 56 10.55 0.91 11.48
CA MET A 56 9.41 1.50 10.78
C MET A 56 9.43 1.12 9.29
N VAL A 57 10.56 1.32 8.60
CA VAL A 57 10.69 1.01 7.17
C VAL A 57 10.49 -0.48 6.91
N ARG A 58 11.09 -1.36 7.71
CA ARG A 58 10.93 -2.81 7.57
C ARG A 58 9.46 -3.24 7.67
N ARG A 59 8.72 -2.69 8.65
CA ARG A 59 7.29 -2.98 8.84
C ARG A 59 6.43 -2.42 7.70
N MET A 60 6.74 -1.22 7.21
CA MET A 60 6.03 -0.63 6.07
C MET A 60 6.22 -1.46 4.80
N ILE A 61 7.43 -1.96 4.54
CA ILE A 61 7.70 -2.83 3.39
C ILE A 61 6.93 -4.14 3.53
N ALA A 62 6.99 -4.79 4.70
CA ALA A 62 6.24 -6.03 4.93
C ALA A 62 4.73 -5.85 4.74
N ALA A 63 4.15 -4.75 5.23
CA ALA A 63 2.74 -4.43 5.02
C ALA A 63 2.40 -4.14 3.55
N ALA A 64 3.30 -3.46 2.83
CA ALA A 64 3.14 -3.21 1.39
C ALA A 64 3.20 -4.51 0.58
N GLU A 65 4.15 -5.40 0.88
CA GLU A 65 4.27 -6.72 0.25
C GLU A 65 2.99 -7.54 0.46
N GLN A 66 2.48 -7.58 1.69
CA GLN A 66 1.22 -8.26 2.01
C GLN A 66 0.05 -7.68 1.22
N SER A 67 -0.09 -6.36 1.19
CA SER A 67 -1.15 -5.69 0.41
C SER A 67 -1.07 -5.96 -1.08
N LEU A 68 0.13 -6.01 -1.65
CA LEU A 68 0.33 -6.37 -3.05
C LEU A 68 -0.04 -7.83 -3.34
N VAL A 69 0.30 -8.74 -2.43
CA VAL A 69 -0.10 -10.15 -2.52
C VAL A 69 -1.62 -10.30 -2.44
N ASP A 70 -2.27 -9.60 -1.50
CA ASP A 70 -3.74 -9.61 -1.36
C ASP A 70 -4.44 -9.05 -2.61
N GLN A 71 -3.92 -7.96 -3.18
CA GLN A 71 -4.42 -7.40 -4.43
C GLN A 71 -4.22 -8.37 -5.61
N ALA A 72 -3.03 -8.98 -5.71
CA ALA A 72 -2.73 -9.96 -6.75
C ALA A 72 -3.63 -11.20 -6.63
N ALA A 73 -3.81 -11.73 -5.42
CA ALA A 73 -4.67 -12.88 -5.16
C ALA A 73 -6.14 -12.58 -5.49
N SER A 74 -6.62 -11.38 -5.17
CA SER A 74 -7.98 -10.93 -5.51
C SER A 74 -8.20 -10.89 -7.02
N ASN A 75 -7.23 -10.35 -7.76
CA ASN A 75 -7.28 -10.26 -9.22
C ASN A 75 -7.19 -11.64 -9.89
N VAL A 76 -6.33 -12.53 -9.39
CA VAL A 76 -6.20 -13.90 -9.90
C VAL A 76 -7.47 -14.71 -9.62
N ARG A 77 -8.08 -14.56 -8.44
CA ARG A 77 -9.33 -15.25 -8.09
C ARG A 77 -10.50 -14.79 -8.95
N ALA A 78 -10.63 -13.49 -9.19
CA ALA A 78 -11.67 -12.95 -10.07
C ALA A 78 -11.54 -13.50 -11.50
N GLY A 79 -10.31 -13.50 -12.04
CA GLY A 79 -10.04 -14.07 -13.37
C GLY A 79 -10.30 -15.58 -13.45
N PHE A 80 -9.93 -16.33 -12.41
CA PHE A 80 -10.15 -17.78 -12.36
C PHE A 80 -11.63 -18.15 -12.25
N GLN A 81 -12.41 -17.44 -11.43
CA GLN A 81 -13.86 -17.66 -11.32
C GLN A 81 -14.56 -17.38 -12.65
N GLN A 82 -14.18 -16.31 -13.36
CA GLN A 82 -14.70 -16.01 -14.70
C GLN A 82 -14.36 -17.08 -15.74
N ALA A 83 -13.18 -17.70 -15.64
CA ALA A 83 -12.77 -18.77 -16.56
C ALA A 83 -13.58 -20.06 -16.34
N PHE A 84 -13.96 -20.35 -15.09
CA PHE A 84 -14.70 -21.57 -14.76
C PHE A 84 -16.22 -21.39 -14.80
N SER A 85 -16.72 -20.17 -14.62
CA SER A 85 -18.16 -19.89 -14.59
C SER A 85 -18.78 -19.59 -15.95
N GLN A 86 -18.10 -19.83 -17.07
CA GLN A 86 -18.74 -19.78 -18.38
C GLN A 86 -19.57 -21.06 -18.58
N PRO A 87 -20.92 -21.01 -18.56
CA PRO A 87 -21.71 -22.12 -19.05
C PRO A 87 -21.43 -22.30 -20.55
N LEU A 88 -21.16 -23.54 -20.95
CA LEU A 88 -20.97 -24.00 -22.34
C LEU A 88 -22.24 -23.88 -23.22
N SER A 89 -23.05 -22.83 -23.06
CA SER A 89 -24.40 -22.76 -23.61
C SER A 89 -24.54 -22.03 -24.95
N ASN A 90 -23.48 -21.86 -25.75
CA ASN A 90 -23.62 -21.15 -27.04
C ASN A 90 -22.86 -21.77 -28.24
N VAL A 91 -22.99 -23.09 -28.43
CA VAL A 91 -22.67 -23.78 -29.71
C VAL A 91 -23.95 -24.23 -30.42
N THR A 92 -24.94 -23.34 -30.56
CA THR A 92 -26.00 -23.54 -31.55
C THR A 92 -26.22 -22.22 -32.27
N ALA A 93 -25.88 -22.23 -33.56
CA ALA A 93 -26.05 -21.13 -34.49
C ALA A 93 -27.51 -20.64 -34.54
N PRO A 94 -27.72 -19.38 -34.95
CA PRO A 94 -28.40 -19.23 -36.23
C PRO A 94 -27.62 -18.31 -37.17
N ALA A 95 -27.32 -18.86 -38.34
CA ALA A 95 -27.08 -18.09 -39.55
C ALA A 95 -28.38 -17.42 -40.00
N GLN A 96 -28.26 -16.23 -40.62
CA GLN A 96 -29.25 -15.54 -41.47
C GLN A 96 -30.51 -15.05 -40.72
N GLN A 97 -31.00 -13.80 -40.86
CA GLN A 97 -31.17 -13.10 -42.12
C GLN A 97 -31.29 -11.59 -41.86
N GLN A 98 -30.40 -10.86 -42.52
CA GLN A 98 -30.53 -9.46 -42.87
C GLN A 98 -31.79 -9.32 -43.75
N GLY A 99 -32.80 -8.58 -43.29
CA GLY A 99 -34.06 -8.44 -44.00
C GLY A 99 -34.87 -7.28 -43.46
N ALA A 100 -34.68 -6.12 -44.09
CA ALA A 100 -35.64 -5.02 -44.25
C ALA A 100 -36.73 -4.88 -43.17
N ASN A 101 -36.52 -3.98 -42.20
CA ASN A 101 -37.64 -3.31 -41.57
C ASN A 101 -37.91 -2.00 -42.31
N LEU A 102 -38.81 -2.12 -43.29
CA LEU A 102 -39.46 -1.03 -44.00
C LEU A 102 -40.84 -0.84 -43.35
N ASN A 103 -40.97 0.05 -42.36
CA ASN A 103 -42.27 0.66 -42.03
C ASN A 103 -42.14 1.91 -41.16
N GLN A 104 -42.59 3.02 -41.75
CA GLN A 104 -43.11 4.27 -41.16
C GLN A 104 -42.11 5.20 -40.49
#